data_AF-A0A922FUC5-F1
#
_entry.id   AF-A0A922FUC5-F1
#
_cell.length_a   1.000
_cell.length_b   1.000
_cell.length_c   1.000
_cell.angle_alpha   90.00
_cell.angle_beta   90.00
_cell.angle_gamma   90.00
#
_symmetry.space_group_name_H-M   'P 1'
#
loop_
_entity.id
_entity.type
_entity.pdbx_description
1 polymer ?
#
loop_
_entity_poly.entity_id
_entity_poly.type
_entity_poly.pdbx_seq_one_letter_code
_entity_poly.pdbx_strand_id
1 'polypeptide(L)'
;MDCTSETVDQLLLHCKFASEIWNYFFNKMGLAWVMPGRVVELIASWKGITGTQQIAALWTMAPICICWCIWRERNERIFEDHERSSEEFRSFFWKTLFLWAIALDFNGLSFHDFLISVSST
;
A
#
# COMPACT_ATOMS: atom_id res chain seq x y z
N MET A 1 -4.41 9.64 30.46
CA MET A 1 -3.56 10.39 29.51
C MET A 1 -2.52 9.37 29.06
N ASP A 2 -2.88 8.55 28.07
CA ASP A 2 -2.07 7.37 27.76
C ASP A 2 -0.85 7.78 26.95
N CYS A 3 0.31 7.71 27.61
CA CYS A 3 1.63 7.68 26.98
C CYS A 3 1.83 6.36 26.23
N THR A 4 0.99 6.05 25.24
CA THR A 4 1.41 5.06 24.24
C THR A 4 2.54 5.69 23.47
N SER A 5 3.77 5.26 23.78
CA SER A 5 4.94 5.50 22.93
C SER A 5 4.53 5.27 21.47
N GLU A 6 4.66 6.30 20.63
CA GLU A 6 4.44 6.16 19.19
C GLU A 6 5.50 5.20 18.63
N THR A 7 5.18 3.92 18.61
CA THR A 7 6.01 2.89 17.98
C THR A 7 5.74 2.85 16.49
N VAL A 8 6.69 2.34 15.71
CA VAL A 8 6.50 2.13 14.26
C VAL A 8 5.24 1.31 13.97
N ASP A 9 4.95 0.31 14.81
CA ASP A 9 3.74 -0.51 14.71
C ASP A 9 2.47 0.33 14.94
N GLN A 10 2.46 1.21 15.95
CA GLN A 10 1.34 2.11 16.20
C GLN A 10 1.13 3.09 15.03
N LEU A 11 2.21 3.60 14.47
CA LEU A 11 2.17 4.59 13.40
C LEU A 11 1.71 3.99 12.06
N LEU A 12 2.24 2.82 11.70
CA LEU A 12 2.03 2.21 10.38
C LEU A 12 0.87 1.24 10.32
N LEU A 13 0.39 0.71 11.45
CA LEU A 13 -0.74 -0.24 11.49
C LEU A 13 -1.93 0.28 12.29
N HIS A 14 -1.72 0.67 13.55
CA HIS A 14 -2.80 0.75 14.53
C HIS A 14 -3.39 2.15 14.74
N CYS A 15 -2.74 3.20 14.26
CA CYS A 15 -3.35 4.53 14.31
C CYS A 15 -4.58 4.57 13.41
N LYS A 16 -5.61 5.34 13.80
CA LYS A 16 -6.90 5.40 13.09
C LYS A 16 -6.73 5.56 11.58
N PHE A 17 -5.87 6.48 11.17
CA PHE A 17 -5.58 6.74 9.76
C PHE A 17 -4.97 5.52 9.05
N ALA A 18 -3.92 4.91 9.62
CA ALA A 18 -3.29 3.72 9.06
C ALA A 18 -4.27 2.55 8.97
N SER A 19 -5.04 2.31 10.03
CA SER A 19 -6.04 1.24 10.08
C SER A 19 -7.11 1.41 9.01
N GLU A 20 -7.61 2.63 8.77
CA GLU A 20 -8.57 2.92 7.71
C GLU A 20 -8.00 2.61 6.31
N ILE A 21 -6.73 2.93 6.06
CA ILE A 21 -6.06 2.65 4.78
C ILE A 21 -5.90 1.15 4.55
N TRP A 22 -5.41 0.43 5.56
CA TRP A 22 -5.26 -1.02 5.47
C TRP A 22 -6.61 -1.69 5.22
N ASN A 23 -7.64 -1.31 5.99
CA ASN A 23 -8.99 -1.83 5.80
C ASN A 23 -9.53 -1.51 4.41
N TYR A 24 -9.32 -0.29 3.90
CA TYR A 24 -9.70 0.07 2.54
C TYR A 24 -9.01 -0.84 1.51
N PHE A 25 -7.71 -1.06 1.64
CA PHE A 25 -6.95 -1.93 0.74
C PHE A 25 -7.47 -3.38 0.79
N PHE A 26 -7.61 -3.97 1.97
CA PHE A 26 -8.11 -5.35 2.11
C PHE A 26 -9.52 -5.52 1.56
N ASN A 27 -10.42 -4.57 1.85
CA ASN A 27 -11.78 -4.57 1.31
C ASN A 27 -11.78 -4.48 -0.21
N LYS A 28 -10.92 -3.64 -0.81
CA LYS A 28 -10.79 -3.53 -2.27
C LYS A 28 -10.26 -4.81 -2.91
N MET A 29 -9.38 -5.53 -2.23
CA MET A 29 -8.85 -6.81 -2.68
C MET A 29 -9.78 -7.99 -2.36
N GLY A 30 -10.91 -7.77 -1.67
CA GLY A 30 -11.83 -8.83 -1.25
C GLY A 30 -11.25 -9.77 -0.19
N LEU A 31 -10.29 -9.29 0.60
CA LEU A 31 -9.56 -10.10 1.58
C LEU A 31 -10.14 -9.91 2.98
N ALA A 32 -10.52 -11.02 3.61
CA ALA A 32 -10.76 -11.05 5.04
C ALA A 32 -9.40 -11.07 5.77
N TRP A 33 -8.99 -9.93 6.31
CA TRP A 33 -7.69 -9.79 6.97
C TRP A 33 -7.85 -9.41 8.45
N VAL A 34 -7.03 -10.02 9.30
CA VAL A 34 -6.91 -9.66 10.72
C VAL A 34 -5.57 -8.96 10.90
N MET A 35 -5.60 -7.70 11.35
CA MET A 35 -4.38 -6.91 11.51
C MET A 35 -3.47 -7.51 12.61
N PRO A 36 -2.23 -7.91 12.29
CA PRO A 36 -1.29 -8.40 13.30
C PRO A 36 -0.76 -7.26 14.18
N GLY A 37 -0.10 -7.61 15.29
CA GLY A 37 0.39 -6.62 16.26
C GLY A 37 1.58 -5.81 15.75
N ARG A 38 2.37 -6.37 14.82
CA ARG A 38 3.64 -5.78 14.38
C ARG A 38 3.77 -5.74 12.86
N VAL A 39 4.45 -4.72 12.33
CA VAL A 39 4.73 -4.56 10.88
C VAL A 39 5.51 -5.76 10.35
N VAL A 40 6.45 -6.27 11.15
CA VAL A 40 7.24 -7.47 10.78
C VAL A 40 6.37 -8.72 10.65
N GLU A 41 5.33 -8.85 11.47
CA GLU A 41 4.38 -9.97 11.41
C GLU A 41 3.49 -9.84 10.18
N LEU A 42 3.03 -8.62 9.87
CA LEU A 42 2.28 -8.33 8.65
C LEU A 42 3.07 -8.71 7.41
N ILE A 43 4.33 -8.28 7.30
CA ILE A 43 5.19 -8.62 6.16
C ILE A 43 5.46 -10.13 6.10
N ALA A 44 5.68 -10.77 7.25
CA ALA A 44 5.92 -12.22 7.30
C ALA A 44 4.69 -13.05 6.87
N SER A 45 3.48 -12.59 7.21
CA SER A 45 2.22 -13.21 6.78
C SER A 45 1.82 -12.82 5.35
N TRP A 46 2.52 -11.86 4.73
CA TRP A 46 2.26 -11.37 3.38
C TRP A 46 2.81 -12.30 2.30
N LYS A 47 2.26 -13.52 2.23
CA LYS A 47 2.65 -14.55 1.26
C LYS A 47 1.45 -15.01 0.45
N GLY A 48 1.71 -15.48 -0.77
CA GLY A 48 0.79 -16.39 -1.45
C GLY A 48 -0.36 -15.76 -2.22
N ILE A 49 -0.05 -15.02 -3.29
CA ILE A 49 -0.98 -14.95 -4.42
C ILE A 49 -0.40 -15.71 -5.61
N THR A 50 -1.20 -16.64 -6.15
CA THR A 50 -0.99 -17.27 -7.45
C THR A 50 -1.56 -16.35 -8.53
N GLY A 51 -0.74 -15.96 -9.51
CA GLY A 51 -1.15 -15.05 -10.58
C GLY A 51 -0.03 -14.84 -11.59
N THR A 52 -0.21 -13.90 -12.51
CA THR A 52 0.86 -13.50 -13.43
C THR A 52 2.04 -12.89 -12.65
N GLN A 53 3.22 -12.84 -13.27
CA GLN A 53 4.42 -12.25 -12.65
C GLN A 53 4.17 -10.81 -12.18
N GLN A 54 3.36 -10.04 -12.91
CA GLN A 54 2.96 -8.68 -12.57
C GLN A 54 2.07 -8.63 -11.33
N ILE A 55 1.09 -9.54 -11.23
CA ILE A 55 0.21 -9.64 -10.06
C ILE A 55 1.01 -10.05 -8.82
N ALA A 56 1.92 -11.01 -8.97
CA ALA A 56 2.81 -11.42 -7.90
C ALA A 56 3.75 -10.29 -7.45
N ALA A 57 4.27 -9.50 -8.40
CA ALA A 57 5.10 -8.33 -8.11
C ALA A 57 4.30 -7.25 -7.36
N LEU A 58 3.13 -6.88 -7.87
CA LEU A 58 2.21 -5.93 -7.22
C LEU A 58 1.86 -6.36 -5.80
N TRP A 59 1.52 -7.64 -5.63
CA TRP A 59 1.20 -8.20 -4.32
C TRP A 59 2.37 -8.09 -3.35
N THR A 60 3.58 -8.41 -3.80
CA THR A 60 4.80 -8.33 -2.98
C THR A 60 5.15 -6.89 -2.59
N MET A 61 4.88 -5.92 -3.47
CA MET A 61 5.14 -4.50 -3.23
C MET A 61 4.10 -3.81 -2.35
N ALA A 62 2.84 -4.24 -2.43
CA ALA A 62 1.71 -3.58 -1.79
C ALA A 62 1.94 -3.20 -0.32
N PRO A 63 2.44 -4.07 0.58
CA PRO A 63 2.56 -3.71 1.99
C PRO A 63 3.63 -2.64 2.23
N ILE A 64 4.72 -2.70 1.46
CA ILE A 64 5.80 -1.69 1.53
C ILE A 64 5.29 -0.36 0.99
N CYS A 65 4.54 -0.38 -0.12
CA CYS A 65 3.95 0.83 -0.71
C CYS A 65 2.95 1.49 0.25
N ILE A 66 2.10 0.71 0.93
CA ILE A 66 1.14 1.24 1.91
C ILE A 66 1.88 1.90 3.08
N CYS A 67 2.87 1.21 3.67
CA CYS A 67 3.71 1.77 4.73
C CYS A 67 4.39 3.08 4.30
N TRP A 68 4.92 3.13 3.08
CA TRP A 68 5.53 4.33 2.51
C TRP A 68 4.53 5.47 2.37
N CYS A 69 3.34 5.21 1.81
CA CYS A 69 2.31 6.23 1.65
C CYS A 69 1.84 6.78 3.00
N ILE A 70 1.63 5.92 4.00
CA ILE A 70 1.26 6.32 5.37
C ILE A 70 2.35 7.22 5.97
N TRP A 71 3.61 6.80 5.88
CA TRP A 71 4.74 7.57 6.41
C TRP A 71 4.85 8.94 5.73
N ARG A 72 4.70 8.99 4.40
CA ARG A 72 4.73 10.23 3.62
C ARG A 72 3.62 11.19 4.00
N GLU A 73 2.37 10.72 4.08
CA GLU A 73 1.24 11.55 4.48
C GLU A 73 1.43 12.12 5.88
N ARG A 74 1.91 11.31 6.83
CA ARG A 74 2.19 11.79 8.19
C ARG A 74 3.25 12.88 8.21
N ASN A 75 4.33 12.72 7.45
CA ASN A 75 5.38 13.73 7.39
C ASN A 75 4.87 15.03 6.78
N GLU A 76 4.10 14.97 5.71
CA GLU A 76 3.56 16.19 5.08
C GLU A 76 2.60 16.93 6.00
N ARG A 77 1.77 16.21 6.78
CA ARG A 77 0.91 16.82 7.79
C ARG A 77 1.70 17.52 8.91
N ILE A 78 2.80 16.93 9.34
CA ILE A 78 3.62 17.45 10.45
C ILE A 78 4.51 18.62 9.99
N PHE A 79 5.12 18.52 8.81
CA PHE A 79 6.17 19.44 8.37
C PHE A 79 5.71 20.48 7.35
N GLU A 80 4.65 20.18 6.59
CA GLU A 80 4.17 21.04 5.50
C GLU A 80 2.75 21.59 5.75
N ASP A 81 2.15 21.25 6.90
CA ASP A 81 0.75 21.58 7.28
C ASP A 81 -0.25 21.20 6.17
N HIS A 82 0.08 20.16 5.42
CA HIS A 82 -0.69 19.68 4.29
C HIS A 82 -1.37 18.36 4.65
N GLU A 83 -2.70 18.37 4.63
CA GLU A 83 -3.53 17.20 4.87
C GLU A 83 -4.31 16.83 3.61
N ARG A 84 -4.04 15.63 3.06
CA ARG A 84 -4.84 15.10 1.96
C ARG A 84 -6.18 14.59 2.48
N SER A 85 -7.22 14.82 1.69
CA SER A 85 -8.48 14.11 1.86
C SER A 85 -8.28 12.60 1.66
N SER A 86 -9.21 11.80 2.18
CA SER A 86 -9.19 10.34 1.98
C SER A 86 -9.24 9.94 0.51
N GLU A 87 -9.81 10.75 -0.38
CA GLU A 87 -9.81 10.51 -1.82
C GLU A 87 -8.46 10.79 -2.48
N GLU A 88 -7.83 11.91 -2.13
CA GLU A 88 -6.51 12.26 -2.63
C GLU A 88 -5.46 11.25 -2.15
N PHE A 89 -5.55 10.79 -0.89
CA PHE A 89 -4.67 9.76 -0.38
C PHE A 89 -4.84 8.44 -1.15
N ARG A 90 -6.08 8.02 -1.45
CA ARG A 90 -6.36 6.83 -2.26
C ARG A 90 -5.77 6.96 -3.67
N SER A 91 -5.93 8.14 -4.29
CA SER A 91 -5.32 8.43 -5.59
C SER A 91 -3.79 8.36 -5.54
N PHE A 92 -3.19 8.96 -4.50
CA PHE A 92 -1.75 8.94 -4.25
C PHE A 92 -1.22 7.52 -4.05
N PHE A 93 -1.90 6.70 -3.25
CA PHE A 93 -1.55 5.29 -3.05
C PHE A 93 -1.52 4.51 -4.37
N TRP A 94 -2.62 4.55 -5.15
CA TRP A 94 -2.69 3.79 -6.40
C TRP A 94 -1.68 4.27 -7.43
N LYS A 95 -1.45 5.59 -7.53
CA LYS A 95 -0.40 6.17 -8.39
C LYS A 95 0.99 5.69 -7.96
N THR A 96 1.28 5.67 -6.67
CA THR A 96 2.58 5.24 -6.14
C THR A 96 2.80 3.75 -6.42
N LEU A 97 1.82 2.91 -6.14
CA LEU A 97 1.89 1.47 -6.41
C LEU A 97 2.09 1.19 -7.90
N PHE A 98 1.39 1.90 -8.77
CA PHE A 98 1.54 1.79 -10.23
C PHE A 98 2.93 2.21 -10.70
N LEU A 99 3.45 3.33 -10.20
CA LEU A 99 4.80 3.80 -10.54
C LEU A 99 5.87 2.82 -10.06
N TRP A 100 5.70 2.23 -8.87
CA TRP A 100 6.61 1.20 -8.36
C TRP A 100 6.55 -0.07 -9.20
N ALA A 101 5.36 -0.46 -9.66
CA ALA A 101 5.21 -1.60 -10.56
C ALA A 101 5.92 -1.39 -11.90
N ILE A 102 5.83 -0.18 -12.47
CA ILE A 102 6.59 0.18 -13.68
C ILE A 102 8.09 0.16 -13.40
N ALA A 103 8.53 0.73 -12.27
CA ALA A 103 9.94 0.82 -11.91
C ALA A 103 10.57 -0.56 -11.65
N LEU A 104 9.79 -1.53 -11.16
CA LEU A 104 10.23 -2.91 -10.95
C LEU A 104 9.99 -3.83 -12.17
N ASP A 105 9.39 -3.33 -13.26
CA ASP A 105 9.32 -4.09 -14.51
C ASP A 105 10.72 -4.17 -15.11
N PHE A 106 11.43 -5.27 -14.82
CA PHE A 106 12.77 -5.64 -15.28
C PHE A 106 12.82 -5.83 -16.82
N ASN A 107 12.47 -4.80 -17.62
CA ASN A 107 12.80 -4.54 -19.04
C ASN A 107 11.68 -3.88 -19.88
N GLY A 108 10.62 -3.30 -19.30
CA GLY A 108 9.66 -2.45 -20.04
C GLY A 108 8.83 -3.13 -21.15
N LEU A 109 9.00 -4.44 -21.36
CA LEU A 109 8.28 -5.25 -22.34
C LEU A 109 6.89 -5.67 -21.83
N SER A 110 6.72 -5.82 -20.50
CA SER A 110 5.46 -6.31 -19.94
C SER A 110 4.34 -5.27 -19.92
N PHE A 111 4.69 -3.98 -19.91
CA PHE A 111 3.71 -2.88 -19.94
C PHE A 111 2.98 -2.75 -21.28
N HIS A 112 3.69 -2.99 -22.39
CA HIS A 112 3.08 -2.96 -23.73
C HIS A 112 2.02 -4.06 -23.88
N ASP A 113 2.31 -5.26 -23.39
CA ASP A 113 1.38 -6.39 -23.42
C ASP A 113 0.16 -6.15 -22.51
N PHE A 114 0.35 -5.48 -21.36
CA PHE A 114 -0.76 -5.07 -20.50
C PHE A 114 -1.67 -4.05 -21.19
N LEU A 115 -1.12 -3.02 -21.85
CA LEU A 115 -1.93 -2.02 -22.57
C LEU A 115 -2.74 -2.65 -23.71
N ILE A 116 -2.16 -3.59 -24.46
CA ILE A 116 -2.86 -4.32 -25.51
C ILE A 116 -4.04 -5.11 -24.92
N SER A 117 -3.83 -5.76 -23.77
CA SER A 117 -4.90 -6.54 -23.11
C SER A 117 -6.08 -5.70 -22.62
N VAL A 118 -5.83 -4.45 -22.21
CA VAL A 118 -6.86 -3.53 -21.70
C VAL A 118 -7.59 -2.80 -22.85
N SER A 119 -6.93 -2.58 -23.99
CA SER A 119 -7.52 -1.93 -25.16
C SER A 119 -8.42 -2.85 -26.02
N SER A 120 -8.41 -4.15 -25.74
CA SER A 120 -9.17 -5.17 -26.47
C SER A 120 -10.50 -5.55 -25.80
N THR A 121 -10.89 -4.80 -24.76
CA THR A 121 -12.17 -4.89 -24.03
C THR A 121 -12.88 -3.54 -24.07
#